data_AF-A0A960EI46-F1
#
_entry.id   AF-A0A960EI46-F1
#
_cell.length_a   1.000
_cell.length_b   1.000
_cell.length_c   1.000
_cell.angle_alpha   90.00
_cell.angle_beta   90.00
_cell.angle_gamma   90.00
#
_symmetry.space_group_name_H-M   'P 1'
#
loop_
_entity.id
_entity.type
_entity.pdbx_description
1 polymer ?
#
loop_
_entity_poly.entity_id
_entity_poly.type
_entity_poly.pdbx_seq_one_letter_code
_entity_poly.pdbx_strand_id
1 'polypeptide(L)' 'NLKALDDKADRQPAMRVGTPRELGWAATFLASPYGAFISGHTLVVDGANWQRRTLTNPPVETVRDQMGLGPFTAPEV' A
#
# COMPACT_ATOMS: atom_id res chain seq x y z
N ASN A 1 -10.37 -8.40 -14.84
CA ASN A 1 -9.13 -7.69 -14.47
C ASN A 1 -9.14 -6.18 -14.70
N LEU A 2 -9.99 -5.59 -15.57
CA LEU A 2 -10.03 -4.13 -15.81
C LEU A 2 -11.08 -3.35 -14.99
N LYS A 3 -11.99 -4.03 -14.28
CA LYS A 3 -13.13 -3.39 -13.60
C LYS A 3 -12.80 -2.66 -12.27
N ALA A 4 -11.58 -2.74 -11.77
CA ALA A 4 -11.18 -2.20 -10.46
C ALA A 4 -10.06 -1.15 -10.55
N LEU A 5 -10.01 -0.39 -11.65
CA LEU A 5 -8.96 0.60 -11.89
C LEU A 5 -9.24 1.96 -11.23
N ASP A 6 -10.50 2.25 -10.90
CA ASP A 6 -10.93 3.56 -10.39
C ASP A 6 -10.60 3.76 -8.89
N ASP A 7 -10.63 2.70 -8.08
CA ASP A 7 -10.48 2.83 -6.61
C ASP A 7 -9.03 2.78 -6.12
N LYS A 8 -8.05 3.13 -6.96
CA LYS A 8 -6.63 3.11 -6.54
C LYS A 8 -6.32 4.14 -5.45
N ALA A 9 -7.08 5.24 -5.42
CA ALA A 9 -7.00 6.25 -4.38
C ALA A 9 -7.28 5.66 -2.98
N ASP A 10 -8.22 4.70 -2.88
CA ASP A 10 -8.68 4.13 -1.62
C ASP A 10 -7.74 3.07 -1.04
N ARG A 11 -6.74 2.65 -1.83
CA ARG A 11 -5.80 1.59 -1.44
C ARG A 11 -4.64 2.12 -0.61
N GLN A 12 -4.52 3.43 -0.45
CA GLN A 12 -3.52 4.05 0.41
C GLN A 12 -4.21 4.79 1.55
N PRO A 13 -3.61 4.84 2.75
CA PRO A 13 -4.18 5.56 3.88
C PRO A 13 -4.51 7.05 3.61
N ALA A 14 -3.81 7.69 2.67
CA ALA A 14 -4.11 9.06 2.27
C ALA A 14 -5.45 9.22 1.51
N MET A 15 -6.07 8.13 1.03
CA MET A 15 -7.36 8.12 0.34
C MET A 15 -7.47 9.08 -0.87
N ARG A 16 -6.33 9.42 -1.48
CA ARG A 16 -6.27 10.29 -2.67
C ARG A 16 -4.97 10.08 -3.42
N VAL A 17 -4.95 10.41 -4.71
CA VAL A 17 -3.72 10.48 -5.48
C VAL A 17 -2.89 11.70 -5.04
N GLY A 18 -1.59 11.51 -4.87
CA GLY A 18 -0.64 12.59 -4.61
C GLY A 18 -0.45 13.47 -5.84
N THR A 19 -0.14 14.75 -5.62
CA THR A 19 0.18 15.70 -6.68
C THR A 19 1.69 15.74 -6.94
N PRO A 20 2.13 16.04 -8.17
CA PRO A 20 3.57 16.19 -8.47
C PRO A 20 4.29 17.21 -7.58
N ARG A 21 3.56 18.24 -7.13
CA ARG A 21 4.10 19.28 -6.25
C ARG A 21 4.52 18.75 -4.88
N GLU A 22 3.78 17.79 -4.33
CA GLU A 22 4.11 17.18 -3.03
C GLU A 22 5.43 16.42 -3.09
N LEU A 23 5.72 15.77 -4.22
CA LEU A 23 7.02 15.14 -4.46
C LEU A 23 8.14 16.18 -4.60
N GLY A 24 7.83 17.30 -5.28
CA GLY A 24 8.74 18.44 -5.42
C GLY A 24 9.17 19.03 -4.08
N TRP A 25 8.25 19.17 -3.13
CA TRP A 25 8.58 19.67 -1.79
C TRP A 25 9.54 18.76 -1.02
N ALA A 26 9.35 17.44 -1.09
CA ALA A 26 10.26 16.47 -0.48
C ALA A 26 11.67 16.59 -1.09
N ALA A 27 11.77 16.69 -2.41
CA ALA A 27 13.05 16.89 -3.11
C ALA A 27 13.70 18.23 -2.73
N THR A 28 12.93 19.32 -2.65
CA THR A 28 13.44 20.64 -2.22
C THR A 28 13.98 20.59 -0.79
N PHE A 29 13.28 19.93 0.13
CA PHE A 29 13.76 19.74 1.50
C PHE A 29 15.06 18.96 1.54
N LEU A 30 15.13 17.81 0.85
CA LEU A 30 16.33 16.96 0.82
C LEU A 30 17.54 17.66 0.16
N ALA A 31 17.31 18.52 -0.83
CA ALA A 31 18.35 19.32 -1.48
C ALA A 31 18.79 20.55 -0.67
N SER A 32 18.04 20.93 0.36
CA SER A 32 18.35 22.08 1.21
C SER A 32 19.38 21.73 2.29
N PRO A 33 20.01 22.72 2.94
CA PRO A 33 20.90 22.49 4.09
C PRO A 33 20.23 21.72 5.25
N TYR A 34 18.90 21.75 5.35
CA TYR A 34 18.15 21.02 6.38
C TYR A 34 18.18 19.50 6.19
N GLY A 35 18.45 19.01 4.97
CA GLY A 35 18.58 17.59 4.66
C GLY A 35 19.99 17.02 4.88
N ALA A 36 20.96 17.82 5.33
CA ALA A 36 22.39 17.50 5.28
C ALA A 36 22.79 16.18 5.99
N PHE A 37 22.01 15.73 6.97
CA PHE A 37 22.28 14.50 7.72
C PHE A 37 21.39 13.30 7.33
N ILE A 38 20.63 13.40 6.23
CA ILE A 38 19.69 12.37 5.76
C ILE A 38 20.33 11.46 4.68
N SER A 39 21.65 11.55 4.50
CA SER A 39 22.38 10.73 3.53
C SER A 39 22.18 9.22 3.77
N GLY A 40 21.98 8.45 2.69
CA GLY A 40 21.77 7.00 2.74
C GLY A 40 20.33 6.56 3.07
N HIS A 41 19.41 7.50 3.29
CA HIS A 41 18.02 7.16 3.61
C HIS A 41 17.13 7.03 2.36
N THR A 42 16.08 6.21 2.45
CA THR A 42 15.00 6.15 1.44
C THR A 42 13.74 6.79 2.01
N LEU A 43 13.42 8.00 1.56
CA LEU A 43 12.19 8.70 1.93
C LEU A 43 11.04 8.30 0.99
N VAL A 44 10.05 7.59 1.52
CA VAL A 44 8.87 7.17 0.76
C VAL A 44 7.80 8.25 0.78
N VAL A 45 7.36 8.70 -0.40
CA VAL A 45 6.34 9.74 -0.57
C VAL A 45 5.17 9.17 -1.37
N ASP A 46 4.42 8.26 -0.76
CA ASP A 46 3.36 7.49 -1.44
C ASP A 46 2.01 7.50 -0.69
N GLY A 47 1.79 8.49 0.17
CA GLY A 47 0.57 8.60 0.99
C GLY A 47 0.35 7.40 1.92
N ALA A 48 1.45 6.85 2.44
CA ALA A 48 1.51 5.68 3.33
C ALA A 48 1.03 4.37 2.69
N ASN A 49 1.07 4.27 1.36
CA ASN A 49 0.73 3.04 0.65
C ASN A 49 1.63 1.85 1.05
N TRP A 50 2.86 2.08 1.53
CA TRP A 50 3.68 1.03 2.15
C TRP A 50 3.05 0.40 3.41
N GLN A 51 2.23 1.15 4.13
CA GLN A 51 1.53 0.68 5.33
C GLN A 51 0.11 0.16 5.03
N ARG A 52 -0.29 0.10 3.76
CA ARG A 52 -1.66 -0.30 3.37
C ARG A 52 -2.08 -1.68 3.89
N ARG A 53 -1.11 -2.60 4.06
CA ARG A 53 -1.37 -4.00 4.46
C ARG A 53 -2.11 -4.11 5.80
N THR A 54 -1.82 -3.21 6.74
CA THR A 54 -2.45 -3.21 8.06
C THR A 54 -3.56 -2.16 8.19
N LEU A 55 -3.59 -1.16 7.30
CA LEU A 55 -4.49 0.00 7.45
C LEU A 55 -5.70 -0.02 6.52
N THR A 56 -5.56 -0.51 5.28
CA THR A 56 -6.60 -0.38 4.24
C THR A 56 -6.86 -1.65 3.44
N ASN A 57 -5.99 -2.67 3.54
CA ASN A 57 -6.23 -3.94 2.87
C ASN A 57 -7.41 -4.70 3.50
N PRO A 58 -8.23 -5.40 2.70
CA PRO A 58 -9.24 -6.30 3.22
C PRO A 58 -8.60 -7.48 3.99
N PRO A 59 -9.35 -8.12 4.90
CA PRO A 59 -8.92 -9.36 5.54
C PRO A 59 -8.49 -10.42 4.52
N VAL A 60 -7.49 -11.21 4.88
CA VAL A 60 -7.03 -12.32 4.03
C VAL A 60 -8.14 -13.37 3.93
N GLU A 61 -8.52 -13.72 2.71
CA GLU A 61 -9.40 -14.85 2.41
C GLU A 61 -8.55 -16.06 2.03
N THR A 62 -8.85 -17.24 2.56
CA THR A 62 -8.05 -18.43 2.25
C THR A 62 -8.30 -18.90 0.81
N VAL A 63 -7.34 -19.58 0.19
CA VAL A 63 -7.53 -20.16 -1.16
C VAL A 63 -8.73 -21.12 -1.19
N ARG A 64 -9.01 -21.80 -0.08
CA ARG A 64 -10.12 -22.74 0.05
C ARG A 64 -11.47 -22.03 -0.02
N ASP A 65 -11.61 -20.94 0.73
CA ASP A 65 -12.82 -20.12 0.74
C ASP A 65 -13.04 -19.46 -0.63
N GLN A 66 -11.96 -18.93 -1.24
CA GLN A 66 -11.99 -18.39 -2.60
C GLN A 66 -12.45 -19.43 -3.65
N MET A 67 -12.11 -20.71 -3.44
CA MET A 67 -12.52 -21.84 -4.30
C MET A 67 -13.90 -22.41 -3.92
N GLY A 68 -14.57 -21.90 -2.87
CA GLY A 68 -15.87 -22.37 -2.41
C GLY A 68 -15.85 -23.79 -1.83
N LEU A 69 -14.72 -24.27 -1.31
CA LEU A 69 -14.58 -25.62 -0.78
C LEU A 69 -15.01 -25.67 0.70
N GLY A 70 -15.82 -26.66 1.09
CA GLY A 70 -16.27 -26.88 2.48
C GLY A 70 -15.13 -27.33 3.43
N PRO A 71 -15.36 -27.63 4.71
CA PRO A 71 -14.29 -27.96 5.68
C PRO A 71 -13.37 -29.11 5.24
N PHE A 72 -12.17 -29.18 5.82
CA PHE A 72 -11.31 -30.36 5.64
C PHE A 72 -11.98 -31.58 6.28
N THR A 73 -12.17 -32.63 5.49
CA THR A 73 -12.59 -33.94 5.99
C THR A 73 -11.37 -34.79 6.28
N ALA A 74 -11.38 -35.49 7.42
CA ALA A 74 -10.37 -36.50 7.69
C ALA A 74 -10.53 -37.66 6.69
N PRO A 75 -9.43 -38.27 6.22
CA PRO A 75 -9.52 -39.50 5.44
C PRO A 75 -10.18 -40.60 6.28
N GLU A 76 -11.09 -41.35 5.67
CA GLU A 76 -11.60 -42.59 6.29
C GLU A 76 -10.45 -43.59 6.38
N VAL A 77 -10.19 -44.08 7.59
CA VAL A 77 -9.17 -45.10 7.90
C VAL A 77 -9.65 -46.50 7.58
#